data_AF-A0AAF0EWK9-F1
#
_entry.id   AF-A0AAF0EWK9-F1
#
_cell.length_a   1.000
_cell.length_b   1.000
_cell.length_c   1.000
_cell.angle_alpha   90.00
_cell.angle_beta   90.00
_cell.angle_gamma   90.00
#
_symmetry.space_group_name_H-M   'P 1'
#
loop_
_entity.id
_entity.type
_entity.pdbx_description
1 polymer ?
#
loop_
_entity_poly.entity_id
_entity_poly.type
_entity_poly.pdbx_seq_one_letter_code
_entity_poly.pdbx_strand_id
1 'polypeptide(L)'
;MVRAPERVTSRFFRKQEAQRVPDYLASGLEVLFCGINPGAESGAQQRHYAHRSNHFYACVHQSGLTTKRLAPSEDHTFPSQEPFRLGLTNLAHRPTRKSEQLAMTELEMGVPELVEKVRTYRPKVVCFVGKQIGQVFLKVLQKKNKVGPTSVPLSFPPSVLGFWFAPKNAPDKTFPAIDAGYGVLPACVTHDDGTVTLFFSTPSTSARVTHHQLPGKVRIMSHIVALLAAFPTDG
;
A
#
# COMPACT_ATOMS: atom_id res chain seq x y z
N MET A 1 19.29 -42.49 -15.48
CA MET A 1 18.31 -41.40 -15.50
C MET A 1 17.56 -41.41 -14.17
N VAL A 2 18.06 -40.70 -13.16
CA VAL A 2 17.49 -40.71 -11.80
C VAL A 2 16.41 -39.62 -11.75
N ARG A 3 15.16 -40.03 -11.57
CA ARG A 3 14.02 -39.13 -11.38
C ARG A 3 14.19 -38.41 -10.04
N ALA A 4 14.25 -37.09 -10.04
CA ALA A 4 14.29 -36.30 -8.82
C ALA A 4 13.00 -36.55 -7.99
N PRO A 5 13.07 -36.58 -6.65
CA PRO A 5 11.91 -36.86 -5.83
C PRO A 5 10.91 -35.69 -5.89
N GLU A 6 9.64 -36.01 -6.15
CA GLU A 6 8.54 -35.05 -6.01
C GLU A 6 8.51 -34.55 -4.56
N ARG A 7 8.70 -33.24 -4.36
CA ARG A 7 8.52 -32.62 -3.05
C ARG A 7 7.08 -32.87 -2.59
N VAL A 8 6.92 -33.63 -1.52
CA VAL A 8 5.62 -33.81 -0.83
C VAL A 8 5.26 -32.47 -0.17
N THR A 9 4.65 -31.56 -0.92
CA THR A 9 4.00 -30.38 -0.35
C THR A 9 2.68 -30.82 0.26
N SER A 10 2.53 -30.67 1.58
CA SER A 10 1.32 -31.10 2.29
C SER A 10 0.07 -30.42 1.69
N ARG A 11 -1.10 -31.07 1.78
CA ARG A 11 -2.38 -30.48 1.35
C ARG A 11 -2.64 -29.11 1.98
N PHE A 12 -2.11 -28.88 3.19
CA PHE A 12 -2.19 -27.59 3.88
C PHE A 12 -1.42 -26.49 3.15
N PHE A 13 -0.18 -26.76 2.74
CA PHE A 13 0.63 -25.81 1.96
C PHE A 13 0.08 -25.58 0.56
N ARG A 14 -0.36 -26.64 -0.15
CA ARG A 14 -1.05 -26.50 -1.44
C ARG A 14 -2.32 -25.65 -1.35
N LYS A 15 -3.08 -25.80 -0.27
CA LYS A 15 -4.29 -24.99 -0.04
C LYS A 15 -3.97 -23.53 0.26
N GLN A 16 -2.85 -23.25 0.94
CA GLN A 16 -2.39 -21.87 1.14
C GLN A 16 -1.86 -21.24 -0.15
N GLU A 17 -1.10 -21.98 -0.96
CA GLU A 17 -0.64 -21.51 -2.27
C GLU A 17 -1.82 -21.24 -3.22
N ALA A 18 -2.81 -22.13 -3.26
CA ALA A 18 -4.03 -21.97 -4.05
C ALA A 18 -4.92 -20.80 -3.60
N GLN A 19 -4.64 -20.17 -2.46
CA GLN A 19 -5.38 -19.01 -1.94
C GLN A 19 -4.53 -17.73 -1.93
N ARG A 20 -3.33 -17.75 -2.52
CA ARG A 20 -2.56 -16.52 -2.70
C ARG A 20 -3.25 -15.64 -3.73
N VAL A 21 -3.30 -14.35 -3.41
CA VAL A 21 -3.70 -13.30 -4.35
C VAL A 21 -2.43 -12.87 -5.10
N PRO A 22 -2.44 -12.85 -6.44
CA PRO A 22 -1.28 -12.46 -7.23
C PRO A 22 -0.94 -10.99 -7.00
N ASP A 23 0.34 -10.65 -7.07
CA ASP A 23 0.75 -9.25 -7.16
C ASP A 23 0.54 -8.75 -8.60
N TYR A 24 0.10 -7.51 -8.74
CA TYR A 24 0.02 -6.82 -10.03
C TYR A 24 1.04 -5.68 -10.01
N LEU A 25 2.17 -5.92 -10.67
CA LEU A 25 3.34 -5.06 -10.68
C LEU A 25 3.74 -4.77 -12.12
N ALA A 26 4.16 -3.54 -12.39
CA ALA A 26 4.69 -3.10 -13.67
C ALA A 26 5.75 -2.02 -13.43
N SER A 27 6.56 -1.73 -14.44
CA SER A 27 7.42 -0.53 -14.41
C SER A 27 6.57 0.72 -14.66
N GLY A 28 6.99 1.85 -14.07
CA GLY A 28 6.30 3.13 -14.25
C GLY A 28 4.96 3.22 -13.52
N LEU A 29 4.81 2.51 -12.40
CA LEU A 29 3.65 2.66 -11.53
C LEU A 29 3.69 4.01 -10.81
N GLU A 30 2.59 4.75 -10.83
CA GLU A 30 2.44 5.96 -10.03
C GLU A 30 2.14 5.58 -8.58
N VAL A 31 1.31 4.56 -8.36
CA VAL A 31 0.94 4.10 -7.01
C VAL A 31 0.98 2.58 -6.91
N LEU A 32 1.77 2.04 -5.97
CA LEU A 32 1.68 0.66 -5.53
C LEU A 32 0.89 0.58 -4.22
N PHE A 33 -0.33 0.06 -4.26
CA PHE A 33 -1.09 -0.22 -3.03
C PHE A 33 -0.59 -1.48 -2.36
N CYS A 34 -0.27 -1.37 -1.08
CA CYS A 34 0.15 -2.47 -0.23
C CYS A 34 -0.89 -2.72 0.85
N GLY A 35 -1.63 -3.84 0.73
CA GLY A 35 -2.52 -4.34 1.77
C GLY A 35 -1.77 -5.06 2.88
N ILE A 36 -2.50 -5.39 3.96
CA ILE A 36 -1.93 -6.16 5.08
C ILE A 36 -1.69 -7.60 4.63
N ASN A 37 -2.77 -8.27 4.26
CA ASN A 37 -2.80 -9.62 3.71
C ASN A 37 -4.17 -9.89 3.07
N PRO A 38 -4.31 -10.94 2.26
CA PRO A 38 -5.60 -11.32 1.72
C PRO A 38 -6.61 -11.66 2.82
N GLY A 39 -7.81 -11.06 2.75
CA GLY A 39 -8.97 -11.55 3.50
C GLY A 39 -9.44 -12.91 2.97
N ALA A 40 -10.29 -13.60 3.72
CA ALA A 40 -10.81 -14.92 3.31
C ALA A 40 -11.46 -14.92 1.91
N GLU A 41 -12.26 -13.90 1.58
CA GLU A 41 -12.90 -13.78 0.27
C GLU A 41 -11.89 -13.41 -0.83
N SER A 42 -10.93 -12.54 -0.52
CA SER A 42 -9.83 -12.21 -1.42
C SER A 42 -8.99 -13.44 -1.78
N GLY A 43 -8.63 -14.26 -0.78
CA GLY A 43 -7.90 -15.49 -1.02
C GLY A 43 -8.71 -16.53 -1.79
N ALA A 44 -10.02 -16.63 -1.53
CA ALA A 44 -10.91 -17.56 -2.24
C ALA A 44 -11.12 -17.17 -3.72
N GLN A 45 -11.24 -15.88 -4.01
CA GLN A 45 -11.41 -15.38 -5.38
C GLN A 45 -10.08 -15.12 -6.09
N GLN A 46 -8.95 -15.17 -5.36
CA GLN A 46 -7.64 -14.70 -5.80
C GLN A 46 -7.69 -13.27 -6.34
N ARG A 47 -8.47 -12.41 -5.69
CA ARG A 47 -8.66 -11.00 -6.05
C ARG A 47 -8.36 -10.08 -4.88
N HIS A 48 -7.73 -8.95 -5.15
CA HIS A 48 -7.46 -7.95 -4.11
C HIS A 48 -8.77 -7.34 -3.59
N TYR A 49 -8.87 -7.16 -2.28
CA TYR A 49 -9.99 -6.46 -1.62
C TYR A 49 -11.41 -6.94 -2.03
N ALA A 50 -11.58 -8.23 -2.31
CA ALA A 50 -12.77 -8.78 -2.98
C ALA A 50 -14.07 -8.72 -2.16
N HIS A 51 -13.96 -8.66 -0.83
CA HIS A 51 -15.14 -8.67 0.03
C HIS A 51 -16.06 -7.48 -0.25
N ARG A 52 -17.37 -7.74 -0.42
CA ARG A 52 -18.36 -6.72 -0.83
C ARG A 52 -18.38 -5.44 0.02
N SER A 53 -18.07 -5.56 1.30
CA SER A 53 -18.01 -4.42 2.23
C SER A 53 -16.65 -3.72 2.26
N ASN A 54 -15.68 -4.15 1.47
CA ASN A 54 -14.41 -3.45 1.37
C ASN A 54 -14.57 -2.19 0.52
N HIS A 55 -14.12 -1.06 1.06
CA HIS A 55 -14.25 0.23 0.41
C HIS A 55 -13.15 0.50 -0.63
N PHE A 56 -12.17 -0.39 -0.85
CA PHE A 56 -10.98 -0.12 -1.66
C PHE A 56 -11.31 0.44 -3.05
N TYR A 57 -12.10 -0.29 -3.84
CA TYR A 57 -12.47 0.14 -5.19
C TYR A 57 -13.29 1.43 -5.21
N ALA A 58 -14.13 1.65 -4.20
CA ALA A 58 -14.87 2.91 -4.04
C ALA A 58 -13.91 4.06 -3.69
N CYS A 59 -12.94 3.83 -2.81
CA CYS A 59 -11.93 4.82 -2.44
C CYS A 59 -11.05 5.20 -3.63
N VAL A 60 -10.54 4.22 -4.39
CA VAL A 60 -9.68 4.45 -5.56
C VAL A 60 -10.41 5.29 -6.62
N HIS A 61 -11.67 4.97 -6.89
CA HIS A 61 -12.44 5.73 -7.87
C HIS A 61 -12.80 7.14 -7.37
N GLN A 62 -13.37 7.25 -6.16
CA GLN A 62 -13.84 8.54 -5.63
C GLN A 62 -12.69 9.47 -5.24
N SER A 63 -11.46 8.95 -5.06
CA SER A 63 -10.26 9.77 -4.85
C SER A 63 -9.70 10.36 -6.15
N GLY A 64 -10.22 9.95 -7.32
CA GLY A 64 -9.75 10.39 -8.63
C GLY A 64 -8.57 9.57 -9.18
N LEU A 65 -8.23 8.43 -8.57
CA LEU A 65 -7.14 7.59 -9.07
C LEU A 65 -7.55 6.71 -10.27
N THR A 66 -8.85 6.50 -10.48
CA THR A 66 -9.40 5.85 -11.67
C THR A 66 -10.63 6.58 -12.19
N THR A 67 -10.80 6.60 -13.52
CA THR A 67 -11.95 7.24 -14.20
C THR A 67 -13.28 6.55 -13.92
N LYS A 68 -13.26 5.25 -13.64
CA LYS A 68 -14.42 4.44 -13.24
C LYS A 68 -14.11 3.59 -12.02
N ARG A 69 -15.16 3.16 -11.32
CA ARG A 69 -15.05 2.14 -10.27
C ARG A 69 -14.86 0.76 -10.89
N LEU A 70 -13.67 0.20 -10.74
CA LEU A 70 -13.38 -1.18 -11.11
C LEU A 70 -14.00 -2.17 -10.12
N ALA A 71 -14.39 -3.34 -10.61
CA ALA A 71 -14.76 -4.49 -9.81
C ALA A 71 -13.52 -5.29 -9.36
N PRO A 72 -13.61 -6.12 -8.31
CA PRO A 72 -12.51 -7.01 -7.93
C PRO A 72 -12.00 -7.92 -9.05
N SER A 73 -12.88 -8.35 -9.97
CA SER A 73 -12.49 -9.14 -11.14
C SER A 73 -11.61 -8.40 -12.14
N GLU A 74 -11.62 -7.06 -12.11
CA GLU A 74 -10.83 -6.18 -12.98
C GLU A 74 -9.49 -5.78 -12.32
N ASP A 75 -9.14 -6.31 -11.15
CA ASP A 75 -7.92 -5.92 -10.42
C ASP A 75 -6.61 -6.07 -11.23
N HIS A 76 -6.55 -7.08 -12.10
CA HIS A 76 -5.46 -7.32 -13.03
C HIS A 76 -5.22 -6.20 -14.05
N THR A 77 -6.19 -5.31 -14.29
CA THR A 77 -6.06 -4.21 -15.25
C THR A 77 -5.50 -2.93 -14.62
N PHE A 78 -5.30 -2.91 -13.30
CA PHE A 78 -4.76 -1.76 -12.56
C PHE A 78 -3.45 -1.20 -13.16
N PRO A 79 -2.46 -2.05 -13.54
CA PRO A 79 -1.20 -1.56 -14.10
C PRO A 79 -1.31 -0.85 -15.45
N SER A 80 -2.46 -0.97 -16.13
CA SER A 80 -2.72 -0.36 -17.43
C SER A 80 -3.87 0.64 -17.41
N GLN A 81 -4.31 1.09 -16.23
CA GLN A 81 -5.34 2.13 -16.14
C GLN A 81 -4.76 3.51 -16.45
N GLU A 82 -5.66 4.39 -16.86
CA GLU A 82 -5.43 5.83 -16.98
C GLU A 82 -6.38 6.54 -15.99
N PRO A 83 -5.99 7.71 -15.43
CA PRO A 83 -4.79 8.50 -15.73
C PRO A 83 -3.53 8.07 -14.95
N PHE A 84 -3.63 7.03 -14.11
CA PHE A 84 -2.52 6.54 -13.31
C PHE A 84 -2.42 5.03 -13.41
N ARG A 85 -1.20 4.51 -13.57
CA ARG A 85 -0.89 3.08 -13.50
C ARG A 85 -0.74 2.67 -12.05
N LEU A 86 -1.60 1.75 -11.64
CA LEU A 86 -1.74 1.34 -10.25
C LEU A 86 -1.24 -0.10 -10.09
N GLY A 87 -0.53 -0.37 -9.00
CA GLY A 87 -0.08 -1.71 -8.61
C GLY A 87 -0.77 -2.20 -7.36
N LEU A 88 -0.82 -3.52 -7.18
CA LEU A 88 -1.45 -4.17 -6.03
C LEU A 88 -0.53 -5.25 -5.46
N THR A 89 -0.26 -5.20 -4.17
CA THR A 89 0.51 -6.20 -3.42
C THR A 89 -0.02 -6.31 -1.98
N ASN A 90 0.42 -7.32 -1.24
CA ASN A 90 0.27 -7.36 0.22
C ASN A 90 1.63 -7.43 0.91
N LEU A 91 1.69 -6.98 2.18
CA LEU A 91 2.88 -7.11 3.02
C LEU A 91 3.05 -8.55 3.51
N ALA A 92 1.96 -9.22 3.88
CA ALA A 92 1.94 -10.65 4.21
C ALA A 92 1.08 -11.45 3.23
N HIS A 93 1.54 -12.66 2.89
CA HIS A 93 0.93 -13.48 1.82
C HIS A 93 -0.18 -14.40 2.29
N ARG A 94 -0.18 -14.76 3.58
CA ARG A 94 -1.10 -15.77 4.14
C ARG A 94 -2.51 -15.19 4.27
N PRO A 95 -3.54 -15.80 3.66
CA PRO A 95 -4.91 -15.35 3.85
C PRO A 95 -5.39 -15.56 5.29
N THR A 96 -6.09 -14.57 5.84
CA THR A 96 -6.72 -14.68 7.17
C THR A 96 -8.14 -14.12 7.17
N ARG A 97 -8.97 -14.52 8.14
CA ARG A 97 -10.32 -13.94 8.31
C ARG A 97 -10.25 -12.54 8.94
N LYS A 98 -9.22 -12.31 9.73
CA LYS A 98 -8.96 -11.13 10.54
C LYS A 98 -7.46 -10.85 10.50
N SER A 99 -7.05 -9.61 10.26
CA SER A 99 -5.63 -9.21 10.21
C SER A 99 -4.91 -9.48 11.53
N GLU A 100 -5.63 -9.48 12.65
CA GLU A 100 -5.10 -9.78 13.99
C GLU A 100 -4.64 -11.24 14.14
N GLN A 101 -4.94 -12.11 13.17
CA GLN A 101 -4.46 -13.50 13.12
C GLN A 101 -3.06 -13.64 12.52
N LEU A 102 -2.45 -12.54 12.06
CA LEU A 102 -1.06 -12.51 11.63
C LEU A 102 -0.16 -12.24 12.83
N ALA A 103 0.93 -12.99 12.94
CA ALA A 103 1.99 -12.63 13.86
C ALA A 103 2.71 -11.37 13.37
N MET A 104 3.18 -10.52 14.29
CA MET A 104 3.97 -9.34 13.94
C MET A 104 5.24 -9.69 13.15
N THR A 105 5.82 -10.87 13.42
CA THR A 105 6.98 -11.38 12.67
C THR A 105 6.66 -11.65 11.21
N GLU A 106 5.43 -12.08 10.86
CA GLU A 106 5.01 -12.26 9.47
C GLU A 106 5.01 -10.93 8.72
N LEU A 107 4.55 -9.84 9.36
CA LEU A 107 4.58 -8.50 8.78
C LEU A 107 6.02 -7.96 8.67
N GLU A 108 6.85 -8.15 9.71
CA GLU A 108 8.24 -7.70 9.70
C GLU A 108 9.07 -8.43 8.61
N MET A 109 8.80 -9.71 8.34
CA MET A 109 9.43 -10.50 7.27
C MET A 109 9.01 -10.05 5.86
N GLY A 110 7.81 -9.49 5.70
CA GLY A 110 7.33 -8.96 4.42
C GLY A 110 8.00 -7.65 4.00
N VAL A 111 8.59 -6.91 4.94
CA VAL A 111 9.21 -5.60 4.64
C VAL A 111 10.39 -5.70 3.67
N PRO A 112 11.38 -6.61 3.85
CA PRO A 112 12.44 -6.81 2.86
C PRO A 112 11.93 -7.12 1.45
N GLU A 113 10.90 -7.95 1.31
CA GLU A 113 10.31 -8.28 0.00
C GLU A 113 9.66 -7.05 -0.65
N LEU A 114 8.95 -6.25 0.13
CA LEU A 114 8.36 -5.00 -0.36
C LEU A 114 9.45 -4.01 -0.80
N VAL A 115 10.55 -3.88 -0.05
CA VAL A 115 11.69 -3.01 -0.43
C VAL A 115 12.30 -3.47 -1.76
N GLU A 116 12.42 -4.78 -1.97
CA GLU A 116 12.96 -5.31 -3.23
C GLU A 116 12.03 -5.02 -4.42
N LYS A 117 10.71 -5.19 -4.23
CA LYS A 117 9.71 -4.76 -5.21
C LYS A 117 9.82 -3.27 -5.52
N VAL A 118 10.00 -2.43 -4.50
CA VAL A 118 10.16 -0.97 -4.69
C VAL A 118 11.40 -0.64 -5.50
N ARG A 119 12.53 -1.30 -5.24
CA ARG A 119 13.77 -1.11 -6.03
C ARG A 119 13.64 -1.55 -7.48
N THR A 120 12.90 -2.64 -7.70
CA THR A 120 12.70 -3.25 -9.02
C THR A 120 11.71 -2.44 -9.87
N TYR A 121 10.53 -2.14 -9.32
CA TYR A 121 9.41 -1.56 -10.07
C TYR A 121 9.32 -0.03 -9.96
N ARG A 122 10.06 0.56 -9.02
CA ARG A 122 10.21 2.01 -8.80
C ARG A 122 8.88 2.79 -8.82
N PRO A 123 7.86 2.40 -8.03
CA PRO A 123 6.62 3.16 -7.99
C PRO A 123 6.86 4.58 -7.44
N LYS A 124 6.19 5.61 -7.95
CA LYS A 124 6.31 6.98 -7.38
C LYS A 124 5.87 6.99 -5.91
N VAL A 125 4.76 6.32 -5.60
CA VAL A 125 4.21 6.19 -4.24
C VAL A 125 3.91 4.74 -3.89
N VAL A 126 4.30 4.29 -2.69
CA VAL A 126 3.74 3.08 -2.07
C VAL A 126 2.68 3.49 -1.06
N CYS A 127 1.42 3.11 -1.30
CA CYS A 127 0.32 3.42 -0.41
C CYS A 127 -0.02 2.21 0.48
N PHE A 128 0.31 2.30 1.76
CA PHE A 128 -0.12 1.35 2.78
C PHE A 128 -1.61 1.51 3.09
N VAL A 129 -2.39 0.48 2.76
CA VAL A 129 -3.84 0.44 3.02
C VAL A 129 -4.09 -0.07 4.44
N GLY A 130 -3.70 0.76 5.41
CA GLY A 130 -3.77 0.49 6.84
C GLY A 130 -2.59 1.09 7.61
N LYS A 131 -2.86 1.90 8.63
CA LYS A 131 -1.83 2.60 9.43
C LYS A 131 -0.77 1.67 10.02
N GLN A 132 -1.21 0.53 10.55
CA GLN A 132 -0.36 -0.41 11.28
C GLN A 132 0.79 -0.94 10.42
N ILE A 133 0.54 -1.28 9.14
CA ILE A 133 1.59 -1.83 8.28
C ILE A 133 2.62 -0.77 7.86
N GLY A 134 2.20 0.49 7.71
CA GLY A 134 3.15 1.60 7.55
C GLY A 134 4.03 1.81 8.78
N GLN A 135 3.48 1.65 9.99
CA GLN A 135 4.27 1.70 11.23
C GLN A 135 5.26 0.54 11.36
N VAL A 136 4.85 -0.68 11.00
CA VAL A 136 5.75 -1.84 10.94
C VAL A 136 6.89 -1.59 9.97
N PHE A 137 6.57 -1.10 8.78
CA PHE A 137 7.55 -0.77 7.75
C PHE A 137 8.61 0.22 8.28
N LEU A 138 8.18 1.36 8.85
CA LEU A 138 9.09 2.35 9.44
C LEU A 138 9.98 1.76 10.54
N LYS A 139 9.39 0.96 11.45
CA LYS A 139 10.13 0.31 12.54
C LYS A 139 11.22 -0.62 12.01
N VAL A 140 10.92 -1.40 10.97
CA VAL A 140 11.90 -2.32 10.35
C VAL A 140 13.00 -1.55 9.63
N LEU A 141 12.67 -0.46 8.94
CA LEU A 141 13.68 0.41 8.31
C LEU A 141 14.61 1.04 9.34
N GLN A 142 14.07 1.58 10.44
CA GLN A 142 14.84 2.21 11.52
C GLN A 142 15.81 1.23 12.20
N LYS A 143 15.34 0.01 12.52
CA LYS A 143 16.19 -1.03 13.15
C LYS A 143 17.41 -1.42 12.32
N LYS A 144 17.38 -1.20 11.00
CA LYS A 144 18.46 -1.67 10.10
C LYS A 144 19.56 -0.63 9.85
N ASN A 145 19.48 0.61 10.35
CA ASN A 145 20.48 1.69 10.14
C ASN A 145 20.97 1.84 8.67
N LYS A 146 20.18 1.40 7.69
CA LYS A 146 20.57 1.27 6.27
C LYS A 146 19.88 2.26 5.34
N VAL A 147 19.04 3.14 5.88
CA VAL A 147 18.46 4.26 5.16
C VAL A 147 18.92 5.49 5.92
N GLY A 148 19.58 6.43 5.22
CA GLY A 148 19.96 7.74 5.78
C GLY A 148 18.74 8.50 6.33
N PRO A 149 18.91 9.74 6.82
CA PRO A 149 17.85 10.45 7.53
C PRO A 149 16.49 10.30 6.83
N THR A 150 15.53 9.83 7.62
CA THR A 150 14.09 9.77 7.38
C THR A 150 13.55 11.18 7.10
N SER A 151 13.87 11.71 5.93
CA SER A 151 13.37 13.01 5.46
C SER A 151 12.84 12.83 4.05
N VAL A 152 11.55 13.11 3.89
CA VAL A 152 10.98 13.35 2.56
C VAL A 152 11.77 14.50 1.93
N PRO A 153 12.13 14.45 0.63
CA PRO A 153 12.87 15.54 0.01
C PRO A 153 12.18 16.89 0.23
N LEU A 154 12.96 17.93 0.54
CA LEU A 154 12.48 19.30 0.77
C LEU A 154 11.81 19.92 -0.48
N SER A 155 11.91 19.25 -1.64
CA SER A 155 11.31 19.66 -2.90
C SER A 155 9.78 19.49 -2.95
N PHE A 156 9.19 18.68 -2.06
CA PHE A 156 7.74 18.49 -2.03
C PHE A 156 7.07 19.56 -1.14
N PRO A 157 5.98 20.21 -1.60
CA PRO A 157 5.31 21.24 -0.82
C PRO A 157 4.73 20.66 0.48
N PRO A 158 4.83 21.34 1.64
CA PRO A 158 4.30 20.82 2.92
C PRO A 158 2.82 20.41 2.87
N SER A 159 2.03 21.04 2.00
CA SER A 159 0.61 20.72 1.79
C SER A 159 0.34 19.30 1.25
N VAL A 160 1.31 18.68 0.56
CA VAL A 160 1.17 17.32 0.00
C VAL A 160 1.83 16.26 0.87
N LEU A 161 2.66 16.64 1.84
CA LEU A 161 3.37 15.73 2.75
C LEU A 161 2.48 15.14 3.85
N GLY A 162 1.26 15.63 4.02
CA GLY A 162 0.26 15.00 4.88
C GLY A 162 0.58 15.02 6.39
N PHE A 163 -0.07 14.12 7.12
CA PHE A 163 -0.63 14.36 8.45
C PHE A 163 0.19 13.79 9.61
N TRP A 164 1.47 13.46 9.38
CA TRP A 164 2.39 13.02 10.43
C TRP A 164 2.97 14.18 11.24
N PHE A 165 3.02 15.37 10.66
CA PHE A 165 3.68 16.54 11.25
C PHE A 165 2.73 17.63 11.72
N ALA A 166 1.41 17.43 11.68
CA ALA A 166 0.44 18.42 12.14
C ALA A 166 0.73 18.77 13.62
N PRO A 167 1.17 20.00 13.93
CA PRO A 167 1.38 20.41 15.32
C PRO A 167 0.07 20.26 16.08
N LYS A 168 0.10 19.71 17.31
CA LYS A 168 -1.09 19.62 18.18
C LYS A 168 -1.81 20.96 18.33
N ASN A 169 -1.09 22.07 18.14
CA ASN A 169 -1.54 23.45 18.30
C ASN A 169 -1.43 24.29 17.01
N ALA A 170 -1.47 23.68 15.83
CA ALA A 170 -1.43 24.45 14.57
C ALA A 170 -2.62 25.43 14.52
N PRO A 171 -2.37 26.74 14.28
CA PRO A 171 -3.42 27.75 14.29
C PRO A 171 -4.39 27.57 13.11
N ASP A 172 -3.92 26.94 12.04
CA ASP A 172 -4.71 26.56 10.88
C ASP A 172 -4.88 25.03 10.87
N LYS A 173 -6.05 24.54 11.29
CA LYS A 173 -6.40 23.11 11.21
C LYS A 173 -6.83 22.82 9.77
N THR A 174 -5.87 22.82 8.86
CA THR A 174 -6.08 22.42 7.46
C THR A 174 -6.70 21.02 7.36
N PHE A 175 -6.61 20.20 8.44
CA PHE A 175 -7.07 18.82 8.47
C PHE A 175 -7.80 18.41 9.77
N PRO A 176 -8.76 17.47 9.69
CA PRO A 176 -9.41 16.89 10.87
C PRO A 176 -8.41 16.15 11.77
N ALA A 177 -8.51 16.34 13.09
CA ALA A 177 -7.61 15.69 14.07
C ALA A 177 -7.63 14.15 13.99
N ILE A 178 -8.74 13.57 13.56
CA ILE A 178 -8.89 12.12 13.37
C ILE A 178 -7.99 11.56 12.26
N ASP A 179 -7.50 12.41 11.36
CA ASP A 179 -6.63 12.02 10.25
C ASP A 179 -5.13 11.99 10.63
N ALA A 180 -4.81 12.30 11.90
CA ALA A 180 -3.42 12.32 12.39
C ALA A 180 -2.71 10.96 12.20
N GLY A 181 -1.50 11.02 11.62
CA GLY A 181 -0.67 9.84 11.32
C GLY A 181 -1.08 9.03 10.08
N TYR A 182 -1.91 9.62 9.21
CA TYR A 182 -2.05 9.22 7.81
C TYR A 182 -1.26 10.17 6.91
N GLY A 183 -1.23 9.93 5.59
CA GLY A 183 -0.45 10.75 4.65
C GLY A 183 0.94 10.21 4.39
N VAL A 184 1.84 11.08 3.90
CA VAL A 184 3.23 10.70 3.60
C VAL A 184 3.95 10.33 4.90
N LEU A 185 4.60 9.17 4.89
CA LEU A 185 5.45 8.71 5.97
C LEU A 185 6.79 9.44 5.91
N PRO A 186 7.49 9.62 7.05
CA PRO A 186 8.82 10.22 7.08
C PRO A 186 9.88 9.23 6.57
N ALA A 187 9.72 8.66 5.37
CA ALA A 187 10.66 7.75 4.75
C ALA A 187 10.52 7.81 3.22
N CYS A 188 11.61 7.57 2.52
CA CYS A 188 11.63 7.36 1.09
C CYS A 188 12.70 6.32 0.70
N VAL A 189 12.62 5.83 -0.53
CA VAL A 189 13.71 5.10 -1.19
C VAL A 189 14.19 5.95 -2.35
N THR A 190 15.47 6.32 -2.34
CA THR A 190 16.13 6.94 -3.49
C THR A 190 16.63 5.86 -4.44
N HIS A 191 16.38 6.04 -5.74
CA HIS A 191 16.84 5.16 -6.80
C HIS A 191 18.14 5.66 -7.43
N ASP A 192 18.81 4.79 -8.17
CA ASP A 192 20.13 5.10 -8.77
C ASP A 192 20.09 6.24 -9.79
N ASP A 193 18.91 6.53 -10.37
CA ASP A 193 18.67 7.64 -11.30
C ASP A 193 18.31 8.96 -10.59
N GLY A 194 18.35 8.99 -9.25
CA GLY A 194 18.01 10.15 -8.44
C GLY A 194 16.51 10.33 -8.20
N THR A 195 15.64 9.52 -8.82
CA THR A 195 14.20 9.52 -8.51
C THR A 195 13.95 8.94 -7.12
N VAL A 196 12.74 9.18 -6.59
CA VAL A 196 12.37 8.72 -5.24
C VAL A 196 11.03 7.99 -5.25
N THR A 197 10.93 6.94 -4.43
CA THR A 197 9.65 6.37 -4.00
C THR A 197 9.29 6.93 -2.63
N LEU A 198 8.12 7.57 -2.53
CA LEU A 198 7.54 8.01 -1.27
C LEU A 198 6.62 6.93 -0.69
N PHE A 199 6.46 6.91 0.63
CA PHE A 199 5.51 6.03 1.31
C PHE A 199 4.33 6.85 1.84
N PHE A 200 3.12 6.35 1.63
CA PHE A 200 1.87 6.98 2.06
C PHE A 200 1.06 6.00 2.89
N SER A 201 0.30 6.47 3.88
CA SER A 201 -0.55 5.64 4.73
C SER A 201 -2.00 6.13 4.71
N THR A 202 -2.94 5.22 4.46
CA THR A 202 -4.38 5.44 4.60
C THR A 202 -4.96 4.61 5.75
N PRO A 203 -6.19 4.91 6.22
CA PRO A 203 -6.96 3.95 6.99
C PRO A 203 -7.14 2.65 6.19
N SER A 204 -7.36 1.53 6.89
CA SER A 204 -7.73 0.29 6.20
C SER A 204 -9.08 0.49 5.51
N THR A 205 -9.19 -0.02 4.28
CA THR A 205 -10.40 0.06 3.46
C THR A 205 -11.50 -0.91 3.90
N SER A 206 -11.20 -1.85 4.81
CA SER A 206 -12.20 -2.71 5.45
C SER A 206 -13.32 -1.92 6.12
N ALA A 207 -14.59 -2.24 5.86
CA ALA A 207 -15.73 -1.64 6.59
C ALA A 207 -15.75 -1.98 8.10
N ARG A 208 -14.87 -2.87 8.58
CA ARG A 208 -14.68 -3.10 10.02
C ARG A 208 -14.03 -1.91 10.73
N VAL A 209 -13.36 -1.04 9.97
CA VAL A 209 -12.82 0.22 10.49
C VAL A 209 -13.96 1.22 10.65
N THR A 210 -14.35 1.48 11.90
CA THR A 210 -15.49 2.35 12.21
C THR A 210 -15.11 3.82 12.41
N HIS A 211 -13.86 4.10 12.79
CA HIS A 211 -13.36 5.46 13.05
C HIS A 211 -13.11 6.27 11.76
N HIS A 212 -12.95 5.62 10.61
CA HIS A 212 -12.94 6.28 9.29
C HIS A 212 -13.94 5.59 8.38
N GLN A 213 -15.10 6.22 8.16
CA GLN A 213 -16.07 5.77 7.16
C GLN A 213 -15.63 6.17 5.75
N LEU A 214 -16.33 5.67 4.71
CA LEU A 214 -15.96 5.88 3.31
C LEU A 214 -15.57 7.33 2.97
N PRO A 215 -16.33 8.39 3.34
CA PRO A 215 -15.94 9.77 3.03
C PRO A 215 -14.58 10.18 3.60
N GLY A 216 -14.24 9.74 4.81
CA GLY A 216 -12.93 10.00 5.42
C GLY A 216 -11.80 9.23 4.73
N LYS A 217 -12.05 7.98 4.34
CA LYS A 217 -11.08 7.17 3.59
C LYS A 217 -10.80 7.78 2.20
N VAL A 218 -11.86 8.21 1.51
CA VAL A 218 -11.78 8.89 0.20
C VAL A 218 -10.99 10.18 0.34
N ARG A 219 -11.35 11.04 1.30
CA ARG A 219 -10.63 12.29 1.56
C ARG A 219 -9.14 12.06 1.78
N ILE A 220 -8.74 11.12 2.63
CA ILE A 220 -7.31 10.85 2.86
C ILE A 220 -6.64 10.33 1.59
N MET A 221 -7.29 9.41 0.87
CA MET A 221 -6.73 8.82 -0.35
C MET A 221 -6.59 9.84 -1.51
N SER A 222 -7.45 10.86 -1.59
CA SER A 222 -7.37 11.89 -2.63
C SER A 222 -6.12 12.76 -2.53
N HIS A 223 -5.44 12.80 -1.37
CA HIS A 223 -4.14 13.45 -1.25
C HIS A 223 -3.06 12.79 -2.11
N ILE A 224 -3.22 11.51 -2.48
CA ILE A 224 -2.29 10.84 -3.38
C ILE A 224 -2.29 11.54 -4.75
N VAL A 225 -3.45 11.99 -5.25
CA VAL A 225 -3.51 12.72 -6.53
C VAL A 225 -2.73 14.02 -6.46
N ALA A 226 -2.90 14.80 -5.39
CA ALA A 226 -2.12 16.03 -5.18
C ALA A 226 -0.62 15.76 -5.02
N LEU A 227 -0.26 14.65 -4.36
CA LEU A 227 1.13 14.22 -4.22
C LEU A 227 1.74 13.84 -5.57
N LEU A 228 1.02 13.09 -6.40
CA LEU A 228 1.47 12.71 -7.74
C LEU A 228 1.71 13.93 -8.63
N ALA A 229 0.84 14.94 -8.55
CA ALA A 229 1.02 16.20 -9.27
C ALA A 229 2.24 17.03 -8.82
N ALA A 230 2.77 16.75 -7.61
CA ALA A 230 3.96 17.42 -7.09
C ALA A 230 5.27 16.70 -7.43
N PHE A 231 5.22 15.50 -8.01
CA PHE A 231 6.42 14.89 -8.58
C PHE A 231 6.89 15.71 -9.78
N PRO A 232 8.21 15.83 -10.02
CA PRO A 232 8.72 16.39 -11.26
C PRO A 232 8.09 15.65 -12.45
N THR A 233 7.62 16.40 -13.44
CA THR A 233 7.22 15.81 -14.71
C THR A 233 8.48 15.28 -15.39
N ASP A 234 8.42 14.03 -15.87
CA ASP A 234 9.45 13.48 -16.72
C ASP A 234 9.51 14.38 -17.97
N GLY A 235 10.62 15.10 -18.13
CA GLY A 235 10.84 16.08 -19.21
C GLY A 235 11.03 15.42 -20.56
#